data_AF-A0AAD0LLN3-F1
#
_entry.id   AF-A0AAD0LLN3-F1
#
_cell.length_a   1.000
_cell.length_b   1.000
_cell.length_c   1.000
_cell.angle_alpha   90.00
_cell.angle_beta   90.00
_cell.angle_gamma   90.00
#
_symmetry.space_group_name_H-M   'P 1'
#
loop_
_entity.id
_entity.type
_entity.pdbx_description
1 polymer ?
#
loop_
_entity_poly.entity_id
_entity_poly.type
_entity_poly.pdbx_seq_one_letter_code
_entity_poly.pdbx_strand_id
1 'polypeptide(L)'
;MERIKSGKKIDDRFLKSIDKIVEEVEKDIAASLWGEPLFEELDKFFSLTKRSVFRDNDGFIGVKLKNKNDVKWFNLSRGEKTLVSILLNVYLNKDKNVIFIFDEPDLSLHIEWQELLLPSLSRLAPDRKFILSTHSPALIGNVRERFYNMTSIMDI
;
A
#
# COMPACT_ATOMS: atom_id res chain seq x y z
N MET A 1 -44.35 -7.97 43.81
CA MET A 1 -43.25 -7.28 43.11
C MET A 1 -41.94 -7.79 43.69
N GLU A 2 -41.34 -8.81 43.08
CA GLU A 2 -39.97 -9.24 43.43
C GLU A 2 -39.04 -8.98 42.27
N ARG A 3 -38.03 -8.15 42.55
CA ARG A 3 -37.02 -7.69 41.60
C ARG A 3 -36.07 -8.84 41.29
N ILE A 4 -35.91 -9.15 40.00
CA ILE A 4 -34.81 -9.96 39.48
C ILE A 4 -33.50 -9.21 39.77
N LYS A 5 -32.69 -9.74 40.69
CA LYS A 5 -31.28 -9.38 40.86
C LYS A 5 -30.45 -10.66 40.85
N SER A 6 -29.75 -10.92 39.75
CA SER A 6 -28.51 -11.70 39.80
C SER A 6 -27.72 -11.47 38.52
N GLY A 7 -26.97 -10.37 38.47
CA GLY A 7 -25.88 -10.22 37.51
C GLY A 7 -24.75 -11.13 37.96
N LYS A 8 -24.59 -12.27 37.28
CA LYS A 8 -23.50 -13.22 37.55
C LYS A 8 -22.17 -12.48 37.29
N LYS A 9 -21.41 -12.20 38.34
CA LYS A 9 -20.09 -11.56 38.24
C LYS A 9 -19.19 -12.50 37.43
N ILE A 10 -18.68 -12.01 36.31
CA ILE A 10 -17.74 -12.74 35.46
C ILE A 10 -16.46 -12.96 36.28
N ASP A 11 -15.95 -14.19 36.28
CA ASP A 11 -14.75 -14.59 37.00
C ASP A 11 -13.51 -13.91 36.41
N ASP A 12 -12.68 -13.28 37.24
CA ASP A 12 -11.42 -12.63 36.84
C ASP A 12 -10.46 -13.60 36.16
N ARG A 13 -10.56 -14.90 36.48
CA ARG A 13 -9.78 -15.95 35.81
C ARG A 13 -10.19 -16.13 34.35
N PHE A 14 -11.49 -16.02 34.06
CA PHE A 14 -12.02 -16.06 32.71
C PHE A 14 -11.60 -14.82 31.92
N LEU A 15 -11.68 -13.63 32.51
CA LEU A 15 -11.22 -12.38 31.88
C LEU A 15 -9.74 -12.43 31.51
N LYS A 16 -8.86 -12.87 32.44
CA LYS A 16 -7.43 -13.05 32.15
C LYS A 16 -7.15 -14.07 31.04
N SER A 17 -8.01 -15.08 30.91
CA SER A 17 -7.88 -16.08 29.84
C SER A 17 -8.24 -15.49 28.48
N ILE A 18 -9.28 -14.65 28.43
CA ILE A 18 -9.68 -13.89 27.24
C ILE A 18 -8.57 -12.92 26.84
N ASP A 19 -8.06 -12.11 27.78
CA ASP A 19 -7.01 -11.13 27.51
C ASP A 19 -5.75 -11.79 26.94
N LYS A 20 -5.38 -12.95 27.47
CA LYS A 20 -4.23 -13.73 26.97
C LYS A 20 -4.45 -14.26 25.55
N ILE A 21 -5.66 -14.73 25.23
CA ILE A 21 -6.01 -15.19 23.87
C ILE A 21 -6.00 -14.00 22.90
N VAL A 22 -6.52 -12.84 23.32
CA VAL A 22 -6.48 -11.60 22.53
C VAL A 22 -5.03 -11.19 22.27
N GLU A 23 -4.16 -11.17 23.28
CA GLU A 23 -2.73 -10.86 23.08
C GLU A 23 -2.02 -11.85 22.17
N GLU A 24 -2.33 -13.16 22.26
CA GLU A 24 -1.76 -14.18 21.38
C GLU A 24 -2.24 -14.01 19.93
N VAL A 25 -3.53 -13.75 19.71
CA VAL A 25 -4.11 -13.49 18.39
C VAL A 25 -3.60 -12.16 17.80
N GLU A 26 -3.50 -11.10 18.59
CA GLU A 26 -2.92 -9.83 18.17
C GLU A 26 -1.44 -9.99 17.81
N LYS A 27 -0.69 -10.79 18.57
CA LYS A 27 0.69 -11.15 18.21
C LYS A 27 0.77 -11.94 16.92
N ASP A 28 -0.11 -12.91 16.69
CA ASP A 28 -0.13 -13.68 15.45
C ASP A 28 -0.54 -12.83 14.24
N ILE A 29 -1.47 -11.89 14.43
CA ILE A 29 -1.85 -10.89 13.41
C ILE A 29 -0.72 -9.88 13.17
N ALA A 30 -0.01 -9.45 14.20
CA ALA A 30 1.12 -8.54 14.08
C ALA A 30 2.38 -9.23 13.52
N ALA A 31 2.59 -10.50 13.85
CA ALA A 31 3.66 -11.36 13.33
C ALA A 31 3.37 -11.86 11.92
N SER A 32 2.09 -11.93 11.53
CA SER A 32 1.65 -11.92 10.15
C SER A 32 1.93 -10.54 9.55
N LEU A 33 3.20 -10.28 9.25
CA LEU A 33 3.68 -9.10 8.52
C LEU A 33 3.10 -9.12 7.09
N TRP A 34 1.80 -8.88 6.96
CA TRP A 34 1.18 -8.68 5.66
C TRP A 34 1.72 -7.37 5.09
N GLY A 35 2.04 -7.35 3.80
CA GLY A 35 2.48 -6.14 3.14
C GLY A 35 3.97 -5.86 3.15
N GLU A 36 4.87 -6.71 3.67
CA GLU A 36 6.32 -6.41 3.61
C GLU A 36 6.80 -6.01 2.20
N PRO A 37 6.46 -6.74 1.12
CA PRO A 37 6.84 -6.30 -0.23
C PRO A 37 6.25 -4.93 -0.62
N LEU A 38 5.04 -4.62 -0.15
CA LEU A 38 4.41 -3.32 -0.38
C LEU A 38 5.14 -2.21 0.37
N PHE A 39 5.49 -2.41 1.64
CA PHE A 39 6.20 -1.43 2.45
C PHE A 39 7.63 -1.22 1.97
N GLU A 40 8.32 -2.29 1.56
CA GLU A 40 9.64 -2.20 0.93
C GLU A 40 9.60 -1.36 -0.35
N GLU A 41 8.60 -1.55 -1.21
CA GLU A 41 8.46 -0.71 -2.41
C GLU A 41 8.10 0.73 -2.03
N LEU A 42 7.13 0.95 -1.14
CA LEU A 42 6.76 2.29 -0.70
C LEU A 42 7.94 3.05 -0.08
N ASP A 43 8.76 2.39 0.74
CA ASP A 43 9.96 2.99 1.32
C ASP A 43 10.95 3.47 0.27
N LYS A 44 11.09 2.78 -0.87
CA LYS A 44 11.95 3.27 -1.98
C LYS A 44 11.48 4.64 -2.46
N PHE A 45 10.18 4.86 -2.65
CA PHE A 45 9.65 6.17 -3.06
C PHE A 45 9.84 7.24 -1.99
N PHE A 46 9.46 6.94 -0.74
CA PHE A 46 9.51 7.93 0.33
C PHE A 46 10.95 8.25 0.78
N SER A 47 11.89 7.33 0.62
CA SER A 47 13.32 7.55 0.92
C SER A 47 13.94 8.65 0.07
N LEU A 48 13.49 8.84 -1.18
CA LEU A 48 13.87 9.96 -2.06
C LEU A 48 13.53 11.32 -1.43
N THR A 49 12.47 11.38 -0.63
CA THR A 49 12.06 12.57 0.11
C THR A 49 12.60 12.62 1.55
N LYS A 50 13.54 11.73 1.89
CA LYS A 50 14.13 11.54 3.23
C LYS A 50 13.10 11.14 4.31
N ARG A 51 12.06 10.41 3.91
CA ARG A 51 10.99 9.91 4.78
C ARG A 51 10.95 8.39 4.75
N SER A 52 10.28 7.79 5.72
CA SER A 52 10.05 6.33 5.75
C SER A 52 8.59 6.04 6.04
N VAL A 53 8.14 4.88 5.62
CA VAL A 53 6.76 4.43 5.73
C VAL A 53 6.64 3.57 6.98
N PHE A 54 5.48 3.62 7.62
CA PHE A 54 5.18 2.77 8.77
C PHE A 54 3.72 2.36 8.75
N ARG A 55 3.42 1.27 9.46
CA ARG A 55 2.06 0.87 9.78
C ARG A 55 1.74 1.35 11.20
N ASP A 56 0.63 2.05 11.38
CA ASP A 56 0.16 2.41 12.71
C ASP A 56 -0.60 1.25 13.38
N ASN A 57 -0.98 1.43 14.65
CA ASN A 57 -1.65 0.39 15.43
C ASN A 57 -3.03 -0.01 14.87
N ASP A 58 -3.64 0.88 14.07
CA ASP A 58 -4.93 0.64 13.42
C ASP A 58 -4.74 -0.03 12.04
N GLY A 59 -3.51 -0.33 11.64
CA GLY A 59 -3.16 -0.97 10.38
C GLY A 59 -3.06 -0.01 9.19
N PHE A 60 -3.19 1.30 9.39
CA PHE A 60 -3.07 2.30 8.33
C PHE A 60 -1.62 2.62 7.98
N ILE A 61 -1.42 3.04 6.73
CA ILE A 61 -0.13 3.51 6.22
C ILE A 61 0.13 4.94 6.74
N GLY A 62 1.31 5.18 7.29
CA GLY A 62 1.79 6.49 7.69
C GLY A 62 3.19 6.76 7.16
N VAL A 63 3.62 8.01 7.22
CA VAL A 63 4.95 8.44 6.80
C VAL A 63 5.64 9.19 7.94
N LYS A 64 6.81 8.72 8.36
CA LYS A 64 7.67 9.36 9.36
C LYS A 64 8.50 10.46 8.72
N LEU A 65 8.59 11.59 9.41
CA LEU A 65 9.49 12.68 9.07
C LEU A 65 10.62 12.73 10.08
N LYS A 66 11.86 12.94 9.62
CA LYS A 66 13.03 12.93 10.51
C LYS A 66 12.92 13.86 11.72
N ASN A 67 12.30 15.04 11.55
CA ASN A 67 12.28 16.12 12.55
C ASN A 67 10.89 16.74 12.76
N LYS A 68 9.81 16.05 12.39
CA LYS A 68 8.42 16.55 12.50
C LYS A 68 7.49 15.42 12.91
N ASN A 69 6.26 15.79 13.28
CA ASN A 69 5.19 14.83 13.57
C ASN A 69 4.93 13.94 12.35
N ASP A 70 4.62 12.68 12.63
CA ASP A 70 4.25 11.69 11.62
C ASP A 70 3.02 12.13 10.83
N VAL A 71 3.02 11.83 9.54
CA VAL A 71 1.92 12.12 8.63
C VAL A 71 1.08 10.87 8.47
N LYS A 72 -0.18 10.95 8.90
CA LYS A 72 -1.19 9.91 8.69
C LYS A 72 -1.64 9.88 7.22
N TRP A 73 -2.13 8.72 6.74
CA TRP A 73 -2.55 8.52 5.34
C TRP A 73 -3.47 9.63 4.79
N PHE A 74 -4.41 10.13 5.60
CA PHE A 74 -5.38 11.13 5.16
C PHE A 74 -4.76 12.52 4.95
N ASN A 75 -3.60 12.78 5.53
CA ASN A 75 -2.84 14.03 5.36
C ASN A 75 -1.77 13.93 4.27
N LEU A 76 -1.63 12.79 3.59
CA LEU A 76 -0.75 12.67 2.44
C LEU A 76 -1.23 13.58 1.30
N SER A 77 -0.27 14.10 0.52
CA SER A 77 -0.55 14.84 -0.71
C SER A 77 -1.27 13.95 -1.73
N ARG A 78 -1.88 14.58 -2.73
CA ARG A 78 -2.58 13.85 -3.80
C ARG A 78 -1.67 12.84 -4.50
N GLY A 79 -0.45 13.24 -4.88
CA GLY A 79 0.51 12.35 -5.53
C GLY A 79 0.91 11.16 -4.65
N GLU A 80 1.14 11.39 -3.36
CA GLU A 80 1.43 10.34 -2.38
C GLU A 80 0.27 9.36 -2.23
N LYS A 81 -0.97 9.86 -2.14
CA LYS A 81 -2.17 9.01 -2.08
C LYS A 81 -2.34 8.20 -3.36
N THR A 82 -2.12 8.80 -4.54
CA THR A 82 -2.17 8.11 -5.82
C THR A 82 -1.15 6.97 -5.85
N LEU A 83 0.11 7.23 -5.50
CA LEU A 83 1.15 6.22 -5.43
C LEU A 83 0.77 5.06 -4.50
N VAL A 84 0.39 5.37 -3.26
CA VAL A 84 -0.01 4.37 -2.27
C VAL A 84 -1.18 3.53 -2.79
N SER A 85 -2.17 4.17 -3.41
CA SER A 85 -3.35 3.48 -3.95
C SER A 85 -2.99 2.53 -5.08
N ILE A 86 -2.11 2.94 -5.99
CA ILE A 86 -1.64 2.11 -7.11
C ILE A 86 -0.91 0.87 -6.56
N LEU A 87 0.10 1.06 -5.72
CA LEU A 87 0.91 -0.05 -5.20
C LEU A 87 0.09 -0.99 -4.32
N LEU A 88 -0.80 -0.44 -3.48
CA LEU A 88 -1.70 -1.24 -2.65
C LEU A 88 -2.66 -2.06 -3.50
N ASN A 89 -3.26 -1.47 -4.54
CA ASN A 89 -4.18 -2.20 -5.42
C ASN A 89 -3.48 -3.37 -6.12
N VAL A 90 -2.25 -3.15 -6.61
CA VAL A 90 -1.45 -4.20 -7.25
C VAL A 90 -1.09 -5.28 -6.25
N TYR A 91 -0.62 -4.90 -5.06
CA TYR A 91 -0.28 -5.86 -4.01
C TYR A 91 -1.47 -6.74 -3.59
N LEU A 92 -2.66 -6.15 -3.41
CA LEU A 92 -3.88 -6.87 -3.00
C LEU A 92 -4.43 -7.83 -4.08
N ASN A 93 -4.03 -7.65 -5.34
CA ASN A 93 -4.53 -8.44 -6.45
C ASN A 93 -3.44 -9.24 -7.18
N LYS A 94 -2.20 -9.23 -6.69
CA LYS A 94 -1.03 -9.85 -7.36
C LYS A 94 -1.21 -11.36 -7.59
N ASP A 95 -1.87 -12.05 -6.67
CA ASP A 95 -2.08 -13.51 -6.72
C ASP A 95 -3.36 -13.91 -7.48
N LYS A 96 -4.10 -12.93 -8.01
CA LYS A 96 -5.33 -13.16 -8.78
C LYS A 96 -5.02 -13.19 -10.27
N ASN A 97 -5.85 -13.91 -11.04
CA ASN A 97 -5.75 -13.90 -12.49
C ASN A 97 -6.36 -12.63 -13.10
N VAL A 98 -5.71 -11.49 -12.88
CA VAL A 98 -6.13 -10.16 -13.35
C VAL A 98 -5.12 -9.54 -14.31
N ILE A 99 -5.60 -8.57 -15.10
CA ILE A 99 -4.80 -7.64 -15.88
C ILE A 99 -4.97 -6.26 -15.23
N PHE A 100 -3.86 -5.56 -15.00
CA PHE A 100 -3.89 -4.19 -14.49
C PHE A 100 -3.96 -3.21 -15.63
N ILE A 101 -4.92 -2.29 -15.58
CA ILE A 101 -5.07 -1.21 -16.56
C ILE A 101 -5.03 0.11 -15.80
N PHE A 102 -4.11 0.99 -16.17
CA PHE A 102 -3.95 2.31 -15.57
C PHE A 102 -4.01 3.40 -16.64
N ASP A 103 -4.81 4.43 -16.37
CA ASP A 103 -4.86 5.64 -17.19
C ASP A 103 -4.06 6.74 -16.50
N GLU A 104 -3.01 7.23 -17.15
CA GLU A 104 -2.09 8.27 -16.64
C GLU A 104 -1.66 8.07 -15.16
N PRO A 105 -1.09 6.90 -14.78
CA PRO A 105 -0.72 6.63 -13.39
C PRO A 105 0.40 7.54 -12.85
N ASP A 106 1.14 8.20 -13.75
CA ASP A 106 2.17 9.18 -13.46
C ASP A 106 1.62 10.58 -13.16
N LEU A 107 0.32 10.81 -13.39
CA LEU A 107 -0.32 12.10 -13.16
C LEU A 107 -0.24 12.46 -11.67
N SER A 108 0.51 13.52 -11.35
CA SER A 108 0.82 14.03 -10.00
C SER A 108 2.01 13.38 -9.29
N LEU A 109 2.76 12.48 -9.93
CA LEU A 109 4.00 11.94 -9.39
C LEU A 109 5.20 12.81 -9.80
N HIS A 110 6.18 12.95 -8.90
CA HIS A 110 7.45 13.60 -9.23
C HIS A 110 8.28 12.72 -10.18
N ILE A 111 9.20 13.31 -10.96
CA ILE A 111 9.92 12.63 -12.05
C ILE A 111 10.62 11.33 -11.61
N GLU A 112 11.32 11.37 -10.47
CA GLU A 112 12.00 10.19 -9.90
C GLU A 112 11.02 9.07 -9.53
N TRP A 113 9.80 9.44 -9.11
CA TRP A 113 8.77 8.45 -8.77
C TRP A 113 8.18 7.82 -10.02
N GLN A 114 8.05 8.59 -11.12
CA GLN A 114 7.62 8.04 -12.40
C GLN A 114 8.61 6.99 -12.90
N GLU A 115 9.92 7.27 -12.80
CA GLU A 115 10.98 6.35 -13.18
C GLU A 115 10.99 5.05 -12.34
N LEU A 116 10.62 5.13 -11.06
CA LEU A 116 10.54 3.98 -10.17
C LEU A 116 9.24 3.17 -10.31
N LEU A 117 8.18 3.74 -10.89
CA LEU A 117 6.84 3.15 -10.84
C LEU A 117 6.78 1.78 -11.51
N LEU A 118 7.12 1.68 -12.80
CA LEU A 118 7.04 0.42 -13.54
C LEU A 118 7.93 -0.69 -12.93
N PRO A 119 9.20 -0.44 -12.58
CA PRO A 119 10.02 -1.43 -11.88
C PRO A 119 9.40 -1.92 -10.57
N SER A 120 8.74 -1.04 -9.82
CA SER A 120 8.08 -1.40 -8.54
C SER A 120 6.83 -2.25 -8.78
N LEU A 121 6.04 -1.93 -9.81
CA LEU A 121 4.89 -2.73 -10.22
C LEU A 121 5.31 -4.16 -10.63
N SER A 122 6.36 -4.27 -11.45
CA SER A 122 6.88 -5.57 -11.87
C SER A 122 7.45 -6.39 -10.71
N ARG A 123 8.01 -5.76 -9.67
CA ARG A 123 8.47 -6.47 -8.46
C ARG A 123 7.31 -6.94 -7.58
N LEU A 124 6.26 -6.13 -7.45
CA LEU A 124 5.08 -6.50 -6.65
C LEU A 124 4.26 -7.62 -7.27
N ALA A 125 4.18 -7.65 -8.60
CA ALA A 125 3.37 -8.62 -9.33
C ALA A 125 4.07 -9.10 -10.61
N PRO A 126 5.15 -9.90 -10.49
CA PRO A 126 6.03 -10.28 -11.60
C PRO A 126 5.32 -11.09 -12.70
N ASP A 127 4.31 -11.89 -12.33
CA ASP A 127 3.60 -12.76 -13.28
C ASP A 127 2.33 -12.10 -13.86
N ARG A 128 2.13 -10.80 -13.65
CA ARG A 128 0.92 -10.07 -14.06
C ARG A 128 1.19 -9.17 -15.26
N LYS A 129 0.13 -8.89 -16.02
CA LYS A 129 0.18 -7.98 -17.18
C LYS A 129 -0.29 -6.59 -16.79
N PHE A 130 0.43 -5.59 -17.27
CA PHE A 130 0.12 -4.18 -17.09
C PHE A 130 -0.11 -3.51 -18.45
N ILE A 131 -1.20 -2.77 -18.55
CA ILE A 131 -1.52 -1.90 -19.69
C ILE A 131 -1.63 -0.49 -19.13
N LEU A 132 -0.81 0.43 -19.64
CA LEU A 132 -0.76 1.80 -19.12
C LEU A 132 -0.80 2.79 -20.28
N SER A 133 -1.55 3.87 -20.13
CA SER A 133 -1.40 5.09 -20.93
C SER A 133 -0.51 6.07 -20.17
N THR A 134 0.32 6.83 -20.89
CA THR A 134 1.11 7.91 -20.29
C THR A 134 1.51 8.94 -21.34
N HIS A 135 1.62 10.19 -20.91
CA HIS A 135 2.27 11.25 -21.69
C HIS A 135 3.70 11.52 -21.21
N SER A 136 4.17 10.86 -20.15
CA SER A 136 5.49 11.09 -19.56
C SER A 136 6.56 10.17 -20.16
N PRO A 137 7.62 10.74 -20.77
CA PRO A 137 8.80 9.97 -21.18
C PRO A 137 9.54 9.33 -20.00
N ALA A 138 9.46 9.91 -18.80
CA ALA A 138 10.18 9.41 -17.64
C ALA A 138 9.62 8.07 -17.12
N LEU A 139 8.32 7.83 -17.32
CA LEU A 139 7.73 6.53 -16.98
C LEU A 139 8.33 5.40 -17.83
N ILE A 140 8.62 5.67 -19.11
CA ILE A 140 9.08 4.67 -20.08
C ILE A 140 10.61 4.55 -20.19
N GLY A 141 11.36 5.56 -19.76
CA GLY A 141 12.79 5.68 -20.05
C GLY A 141 13.66 4.53 -19.53
N ASN A 142 13.22 3.83 -18.49
CA ASN A 142 14.01 2.82 -17.79
C ASN A 142 13.54 1.36 -18.00
N VAL A 143 12.61 1.12 -18.93
CA VAL A 143 12.05 -0.23 -19.17
C VAL A 143 12.39 -0.75 -20.56
N ARG A 144 12.68 -2.04 -20.67
CA ARG A 144 12.98 -2.73 -21.94
C ARG A 144 11.74 -3.35 -22.61
N GLU A 145 10.55 -2.99 -22.13
CA GLU A 145 9.27 -3.57 -22.55
C GLU A 145 8.80 -3.06 -23.92
N ARG A 146 7.78 -3.71 -24.51
CA ARG A 146 7.18 -3.26 -25.76
C ARG A 146 6.27 -2.06 -25.52
N PHE A 147 6.68 -0.90 -26.05
CA PHE A 147 5.86 0.30 -26.10
C PHE A 147 5.17 0.43 -27.45
N TYR A 148 3.92 0.87 -27.43
CA TYR A 148 3.17 1.21 -28.62
C TYR A 148 2.96 2.73 -28.64
N ASN A 149 3.61 3.42 -29.58
CA ASN A 149 3.32 4.82 -29.81
C ASN A 149 1.95 4.94 -30.49
N MET A 150 0.97 5.50 -29.79
CA MET A 150 -0.40 5.62 -30.31
C MET A 150 -0.47 6.49 -31.56
N THR A 151 0.37 7.51 -31.68
CA THR A 151 0.42 8.37 -32.89
C THR A 151 0.77 7.55 -34.12
N SER A 152 1.67 6.58 -33.99
CA SER A 152 2.08 5.68 -35.09
C SER A 152 1.01 4.65 -35.49
N ILE A 153 -0.09 4.54 -34.73
CA ILE A 153 -1.22 3.63 -35.00
C ILE A 153 -2.38 4.40 -35.66
N MET A 154 -2.41 5.73 -35.51
CA MET A 154 -3.48 6.59 -36.03
C MET A 154 -3.20 7.13 -37.44
N ASP A 155 -2.09 6.75 -38.07
CA ASP A 155 -1.83 7.02 -39.49
C ASP A 155 -2.81 6.19 -40.36
N ILE A 156 -4.03 6.70 -40.52
CA ILE A 156 -5.05 6.29 -41.51
C ILE A 156 -5.06 7.32 -42.64
#